data_AF-A0A1Q7F1F4-F1
#
_entry.id   AF-A0A1Q7F1F4-F1
#
_cell.length_a   1.000
_cell.length_b   1.000
_cell.length_c   1.000
_cell.angle_alpha   90.00
_cell.angle_beta   90.00
_cell.angle_gamma   90.00
#
_symmetry.space_group_name_H-M   'P 1'
#
loop_
_entity.id
_entity.type
_entity.pdbx_description
1 polymer ?
#
loop_
_entity_poly.entity_id
_entity_poly.type
_entity_poly.pdbx_seq_one_letter_code
_entity_poly.pdbx_strand_id
1 'polypeptide(L)' 'MHLASLPNFRLPGDVSASARYFETEIIGEPFTVEQDGTMRVPTKPGIGVTVLEDTVRKLALERKELRPERP' A
#
# COMPACT_ATOMS: atom_id res chain seq x y z
N MET A 1 -2.45 7.35 -0.68
CA MET A 1 -1.78 7.84 -1.92
C MET A 1 -2.80 8.32 -2.94
N HIS A 2 -3.51 7.44 -3.65
CA HIS A 2 -4.47 7.83 -4.71
C HIS A 2 -5.50 8.89 -4.32
N LEU A 3 -6.11 8.76 -3.13
CA LEU A 3 -7.09 9.75 -2.67
C LEU A 3 -6.43 11.12 -2.38
N ALA A 4 -5.24 11.09 -1.77
CA ALA A 4 -4.52 12.29 -1.36
C ALA A 4 -3.91 13.07 -2.54
N SER A 5 -3.90 12.52 -3.75
CA SER A 5 -3.45 13.22 -4.96
C SER A 5 -4.55 14.04 -5.65
N LEU A 6 -5.77 14.08 -5.09
CA LEU A 6 -6.85 14.89 -5.65
C LEU A 6 -6.62 16.40 -5.40
N PRO A 7 -7.10 17.30 -6.28
CA PRO A 7 -6.74 18.74 -6.27
C PRO A 7 -7.03 19.53 -4.98
N ASN A 8 -7.92 19.03 -4.12
CA ASN A 8 -8.32 19.71 -2.88
C ASN A 8 -7.55 19.24 -1.64
N PHE A 9 -6.66 18.26 -1.77
CA PHE A 9 -5.70 17.89 -0.73
C PHE A 9 -4.49 18.82 -0.82
N ARG A 10 -4.59 19.98 -0.17
CA ARG A 10 -3.60 21.08 -0.29
C ARG A 10 -2.64 21.22 0.88
N LEU A 11 -2.78 20.37 1.90
CA LEU A 11 -1.89 20.30 3.04
C LEU A 11 -1.15 18.95 3.02
N PRO A 12 0.08 18.87 3.56
CA PRO A 12 0.76 17.59 3.74
C PRO A 12 -0.12 16.62 4.55
N GLY A 13 -0.34 15.43 3.99
CA GLY A 13 -1.03 14.34 4.69
C GLY A 13 -0.07 13.51 5.52
N ASP A 14 -0.60 12.78 6.50
CA ASP A 14 0.18 11.82 7.29
C ASP A 14 0.31 10.48 6.55
N VAL A 15 1.04 10.51 5.44
CA VAL A 15 1.42 9.32 4.68
C VAL A 15 2.95 9.32 4.63
N SER A 16 3.57 8.43 5.40
CA SER A 16 5.04 8.31 5.47
C SER A 16 5.54 7.11 4.68
N ALA A 17 6.85 7.03 4.47
CA ALA A 17 7.49 5.84 3.93
C ALA A 17 7.17 4.59 4.79
N SER A 18 6.94 3.45 4.14
CA SER A 18 6.63 2.19 4.82
C SER A 18 7.69 1.81 5.87
N ALA A 19 8.96 2.01 5.52
CA ALA A 19 10.11 1.67 6.37
C ALA A 19 10.17 2.45 7.69
N ARG A 20 9.38 3.52 7.84
CA ARG A 20 9.21 4.22 9.12
C ARG A 20 8.50 3.36 10.17
N TYR A 21 7.65 2.43 9.73
CA TYR A 21 6.77 1.64 10.61
C TYR A 21 7.03 0.14 10.54
N PHE A 22 7.39 -0.38 9.38
CA PHE A 22 7.50 -1.81 9.15
C PHE A 22 8.93 -2.19 8.75
N GLU A 23 9.53 -3.10 9.52
CA GLU A 23 10.79 -3.74 9.14
C GLU A 23 10.60 -4.68 7.95
N THR A 24 9.47 -5.39 7.90
CA THR A 24 9.10 -6.29 6.80
C THR A 24 7.92 -5.74 6.03
N GLU A 25 8.08 -5.59 4.71
CA GLU A 25 7.06 -5.08 3.80
C GLU A 25 6.18 -6.21 3.24
N ILE A 26 4.90 -5.91 2.96
CA ILE A 26 3.92 -6.83 2.38
C ILE A 26 3.51 -6.47 0.94
N ILE A 27 4.05 -5.39 0.38
CA ILE A 27 3.88 -4.98 -1.02
C ILE A 27 5.19 -5.00 -1.81
N GLY A 28 5.13 -5.26 -3.11
CA GLY A 28 6.33 -5.36 -3.97
C GLY A 28 6.97 -4.02 -4.29
N GLU A 29 6.19 -2.93 -4.24
CA GLU A 29 6.62 -1.57 -4.52
C GLU A 29 6.51 -0.73 -3.23
N PRO A 30 7.53 -0.75 -2.35
CA PRO A 30 7.47 -0.04 -1.08
C PRO A 30 7.34 1.46 -1.27
N PHE A 31 6.55 2.08 -0.39
CA PHE A 31 6.40 3.52 -0.38
C PHE A 31 7.64 4.19 0.21
N THR A 32 8.24 5.09 -0.57
CA THR A 32 9.42 5.86 -0.21
C THR A 32 9.13 7.36 -0.32
N VAL A 33 9.81 8.15 0.52
CA VAL A 33 9.76 9.61 0.46
C VAL A 33 10.98 10.08 -0.35
N GLU A 34 10.72 10.84 -1.40
CA GLU A 34 11.73 11.43 -2.27
C GLU A 34 12.48 12.56 -1.54
N GLN A 35 13.61 13.01 -2.07
CA GLN A 35 14.43 14.04 -1.43
C GLN A 35 13.69 15.38 -1.21
N ASP A 36 12.67 15.67 -2.01
CA ASP A 36 11.84 16.87 -1.90
C ASP A 36 10.67 16.72 -0.91
N GLY A 37 10.61 15.61 -0.17
CA GLY A 37 9.54 15.32 0.79
C GLY A 37 8.24 14.83 0.15
N THR A 38 8.23 14.58 -1.16
CA THR A 38 7.05 14.04 -1.87
C THR A 38 7.08 12.51 -1.94
N MET A 39 5.95 11.93 -2.34
CA MET A 39 5.83 10.50 -2.60
C MET A 39 5.15 10.28 -3.94
N ARG A 40 5.65 9.35 -4.74
CA ARG A 40 5.06 9.03 -6.05
C ARG A 40 3.74 8.30 -5.89
N VAL A 41 2.72 8.77 -6.62
CA VAL A 41 1.43 8.05 -6.71
C VAL A 41 1.63 6.83 -7.62
N PRO A 42 1.28 5.60 -7.17
CA PRO A 42 1.37 4.41 -8.01
C PRO A 42 0.51 4.52 -9.27
N THR A 43 1.02 4.01 -10.40
CA THR A 43 0.36 4.16 -11.72
C THR A 43 -0.20 2.86 -12.30
N LYS A 44 0.11 1.71 -11.71
CA LYS A 44 -0.43 0.41 -12.15
C LYS A 44 -1.94 0.32 -11.82
N PRO A 45 -2.70 -0.55 -12.51
CA PRO A 45 -4.12 -0.75 -12.21
C PRO A 45 -4.41 -1.12 -10.75
N GLY A 46 -5.64 -0.85 -10.31
CA GLY A 46 -6.07 -1.11 -8.93
C GLY A 46 -5.40 -0.15 -7.94
N ILE A 47 -4.91 -0.68 -6.82
CA ILE A 47 -4.15 0.12 -5.83
C ILE A 47 -2.74 0.49 -6.31
N GLY A 48 -2.29 -0.08 -7.44
CA GLY A 48 -1.05 0.26 -8.12
C GLY A 48 0.22 -0.38 -7.54
N VAL A 49 0.07 -1.28 -6.58
CA VAL A 49 1.14 -2.09 -5.99
C VAL A 49 0.74 -3.56 -5.99
N THR A 50 1.71 -4.45 -5.90
CA THR A 50 1.53 -5.91 -5.86
C THR A 50 1.60 -6.42 -4.43
N VAL A 51 0.78 -7.43 -4.09
CA VAL A 51 0.84 -8.07 -2.77
C VAL A 51 1.95 -9.11 -2.76
N LEU A 52 2.83 -9.06 -1.76
CA LEU A 52 3.81 -10.11 -1.49
C LEU A 52 3.13 -11.26 -0.73
N GLU A 53 2.36 -12.03 -1.49
CA GLU A 53 1.49 -13.12 -1.04
C GLU A 53 2.18 -14.13 -0.11
N ASP A 54 3.44 -14.49 -0.39
CA ASP A 54 4.22 -15.38 0.47
C ASP A 54 4.57 -14.76 1.82
N THR A 55 4.90 -13.46 1.85
CA THR A 55 5.18 -12.73 3.08
C THR A 55 3.92 -12.60 3.93
N VAL A 56 2.81 -12.24 3.30
CA VAL A 56 1.50 -12.15 3.98
C VAL A 56 1.15 -13.51 4.59
N ARG A 57 1.29 -14.62 3.85
CA ARG A 57 1.03 -15.97 4.38
C ARG A 57 1.92 -16.35 5.55
N LYS A 58 3.21 -15.95 5.54
CA LYS A 58 4.14 -16.22 6.65
C LYS A 58 3.80 -15.44 7.92
N LEU A 59 3.29 -14.21 7.77
CA LEU A 59 2.96 -13.33 8.89
C LEU A 59 1.52 -13.52 9.42
N ALA A 60 0.65 -14.20 8.65
CA ALA A 60 -0.74 -14.41 9.02
C ALA A 60 -0.89 -15.33 10.25
N LEU A 61 -1.68 -14.89 11.23
CA LEU A 61 -2.06 -15.71 12.39
C LEU A 61 -3.26 -16.62 12.10
N GLU A 62 -4.13 -16.20 11.18
CA GLU A 62 -5.32 -16.94 10.75
C GLU A 62 -5.60 -16.65 9.27
N ARG A 63 -6.18 -17.61 8.55
CA ARG A 63 -6.68 -17.42 7.17
C ARG A 63 -8.04 -18.08 7.01
N LYS A 64 -9.01 -17.32 6.49
CA LYS A 64 -10.33 -17.81 6.09
C LYS A 64 -10.65 -17.36 4.67
N GLU A 65 -11.16 -18.29 3.85
CA GLU A 65 -11.63 -18.00 2.49
C GLU A 65 -13.14 -18.21 2.45
N LEU A 66 -13.86 -17.17 2.04
CA LEU A 66 -15.31 -17.20 1.85
C LEU A 66 -15.59 -16.91 0.38
N ARG A 67 -16.39 -17.77 -0.24
CA ARG A 67 -16.80 -17.61 -1.63
C ARG A 67 -18.27 -17.23 -1.66
N PRO A 68 -18.68 -16.24 -2.49
CA PRO A 68 -20.09 -15.94 -2.67
C PRO A 68 -20.79 -17.17 -3.25
N GLU A 69 -22.04 -17.39 -2.85
CA GLU A 69 -22.88 -18.37 -3.53
C GLU A 69 -23.01 -17.95 -4.99
N ARG A 70 -22.77 -18.89 -5.90
CA ARG A 70 -22.96 -18.64 -7.33
C ARG A 70 -24.46 -18.50 -7.59
N PRO A 71 -24.91 -17.47 -8.32
CA PRO A 71 -26.29 -17.43 -8.81
C PRO A 71 -26.57 -18.59 -9.78
#